data_AF-A0A661WIB5-F1
#
_entry.id   AF-A0A661WIB5-F1
#
_cell.length_a   1.000
_cell.length_b   1.000
_cell.length_c   1.000
_cell.angle_alpha   90.00
_cell.angle_beta   90.00
_cell.angle_gamma   90.00
#
_symmetry.space_group_name_H-M   'P 1'
#
loop_
_entity.id
_entity.type
_entity.pdbx_description
1 polymer ?
#
loop_
_entity_poly.entity_id
_entity_poly.type
_entity_poly.pdbx_seq_one_letter_code
_entity_poly.pdbx_strand_id
1 'polypeptide(L)'
;MNQTLDSPAFNLIDEPWIPCIRNDGSKAELNLREVLLEAQQLRGLYGETPLIVASLYRFLLAMMYSIYGNPSTRSWKKLWEAKHNDAERVEEYLKKWHERFYLFHPERPFYQWADGATREKT
;
A
#
# COMPACT_ATOMS: atom_id res chain seq x y z
N MET A 1 2.73 25.94 26.88
CA MET A 1 3.69 24.84 26.62
C MET A 1 3.45 24.41 25.18
N ASN A 2 4.35 24.80 24.28
CA ASN A 2 4.20 24.60 22.84
C ASN A 2 4.34 23.12 22.49
N GLN A 3 3.34 22.57 21.80
CA GLN A 3 3.39 21.23 21.23
C GLN A 3 4.34 21.24 20.02
N THR A 4 5.35 20.37 20.03
CA THR A 4 6.17 20.04 18.87
C THR A 4 5.34 19.17 17.92
N LEU A 5 4.84 19.76 16.84
CA LEU A 5 4.16 19.07 15.72
C LEU A 5 5.18 18.71 14.64
N ASP A 6 6.10 17.75 14.86
CA ASP A 6 7.20 17.48 13.90
C ASP A 6 7.60 16.00 13.77
N SER A 7 6.70 15.05 14.01
CA SER A 7 6.94 13.63 13.68
C SER A 7 5.96 13.15 12.62
N PRO A 8 6.41 12.51 11.53
CA PRO A 8 5.51 12.02 10.51
C PRO A 8 4.56 10.99 11.13
N ALA A 9 3.25 11.25 11.01
CA ALA A 9 2.22 10.41 11.60
C ALA A 9 1.57 9.53 10.53
N PHE A 10 1.26 8.28 10.92
CA PHE A 10 0.52 7.29 10.14
C PHE A 10 1.18 6.85 8.82
N ASN A 11 2.01 5.79 8.87
CA ASN A 11 2.59 5.19 7.67
C ASN A 11 1.72 4.05 7.13
N LEU A 12 1.28 4.15 5.87
CA LEU A 12 0.39 3.17 5.23
C LEU A 12 0.99 1.76 5.13
N ILE A 13 2.32 1.63 5.27
CA ILE A 13 3.01 0.35 5.24
C ILE A 13 2.85 -0.43 6.54
N ASP A 14 2.83 0.27 7.68
CA ASP A 14 2.88 -0.35 9.01
C ASP A 14 1.55 -0.24 9.76
N GLU A 15 0.80 0.86 9.54
CA GLU A 15 -0.47 1.10 10.19
C GLU A 15 -1.62 0.40 9.44
N PRO A 16 -2.58 -0.21 10.15
CA PRO A 16 -3.74 -0.84 9.52
C PRO A 16 -4.68 0.22 8.95
N TRP A 17 -5.13 0.02 7.71
CA TRP A 17 -6.11 0.92 7.06
C TRP A 17 -6.87 0.27 5.91
N ILE A 18 -6.47 -0.92 5.45
CA ILE A 18 -7.06 -1.59 4.30
C ILE A 18 -8.11 -2.60 4.78
N PRO A 19 -9.41 -2.35 4.54
CA PRO A 19 -10.49 -3.29 4.84
C PRO A 19 -10.44 -4.55 3.96
N CYS A 20 -10.20 -5.69 4.61
CA CYS A 20 -10.02 -7.01 3.99
C CYS A 20 -11.04 -8.03 4.51
N ILE A 21 -11.36 -9.01 3.67
CA ILE A 21 -12.12 -10.22 4.04
C ILE A 21 -11.15 -11.39 3.99
N ARG A 22 -10.98 -12.12 5.10
CA ARG A 22 -10.17 -13.34 5.16
C ARG A 22 -10.92 -14.52 4.52
N ASN A 23 -10.22 -15.60 4.24
CA ASN A 23 -10.80 -16.79 3.61
C ASN A 23 -11.93 -17.43 4.42
N ASP A 24 -11.94 -17.27 5.76
CA ASP A 24 -13.00 -17.71 6.66
C ASP A 24 -14.23 -16.78 6.67
N GLY A 25 -14.17 -15.64 5.97
CA GLY A 25 -15.23 -14.63 5.91
C GLY A 25 -15.14 -13.56 7.00
N SER A 26 -14.18 -13.65 7.92
CA SER A 26 -13.94 -12.60 8.91
C SER A 26 -13.43 -11.32 8.26
N LYS A 27 -13.78 -10.17 8.86
CA LYS A 27 -13.29 -8.86 8.44
C LYS A 27 -12.04 -8.52 9.24
N ALA A 28 -11.06 -7.94 8.57
CA ALA A 28 -9.85 -7.42 9.19
C ALA A 28 -9.48 -6.08 8.54
N GLU A 29 -8.85 -5.20 9.30
CA GLU A 29 -8.17 -4.02 8.77
C GLU A 29 -6.67 -4.29 8.84
N LEU A 30 -6.01 -4.27 7.68
CA LEU A 30 -4.60 -4.65 7.52
C LEU A 30 -3.78 -3.48 6.98
N ASN A 31 -2.47 -3.51 7.21
CA ASN A 31 -1.53 -2.57 6.59
C ASN A 31 -1.06 -3.09 5.20
N LEU A 32 -0.31 -2.28 4.43
CA LEU A 32 0.14 -2.71 3.10
C LEU A 32 1.08 -3.92 3.15
N ARG A 33 1.93 -4.03 4.18
CA ARG A 33 2.86 -5.14 4.35
C ARG A 33 2.11 -6.46 4.49
N GLU A 34 1.15 -6.51 5.39
CA GLU A 34 0.27 -7.66 5.64
C GLU A 34 -0.54 -8.01 4.39
N VAL A 35 -1.15 -7.03 3.71
CA VAL A 35 -1.93 -7.30 2.50
C VAL A 35 -1.08 -7.92 1.38
N LEU A 36 0.16 -7.47 1.21
CA LEU A 36 1.06 -7.99 0.19
C LEU A 36 1.67 -9.35 0.56
N LEU A 37 1.97 -9.61 1.83
CA LEU A 37 2.59 -10.87 2.28
C LEU A 37 1.57 -11.97 2.58
N GLU A 38 0.36 -11.62 3.01
CA GLU A 38 -0.71 -12.55 3.38
C GLU A 38 -1.82 -12.65 2.33
N ALA A 39 -1.62 -12.13 1.11
CA ALA A 39 -2.66 -12.04 0.07
C ALA A 39 -3.44 -13.35 -0.16
N GLN A 40 -2.78 -14.51 -0.08
CA GLN A 40 -3.37 -15.85 -0.22
C GLN A 40 -4.38 -16.22 0.88
N GLN A 41 -4.32 -15.55 2.03
CA GLN A 41 -5.23 -15.73 3.16
C GLN A 41 -6.47 -14.84 3.04
N LEU A 42 -6.48 -13.94 2.05
CA LEU A 42 -7.53 -12.97 1.83
C LEU A 42 -8.42 -13.42 0.67
N ARG A 43 -9.73 -13.35 0.92
CA ARG A 43 -10.75 -13.53 -0.12
C ARG A 43 -10.84 -12.30 -1.02
N GLY A 44 -10.59 -11.11 -0.46
CA GLY A 44 -10.61 -9.85 -1.19
C GLY A 44 -10.71 -8.63 -0.27
N LEU A 45 -10.89 -7.47 -0.89
CA LEU A 45 -11.09 -6.19 -0.21
C LEU A 45 -12.58 -5.85 -0.14
N TYR A 46 -12.97 -5.03 0.83
CA TYR A 46 -14.30 -4.44 0.88
C TYR A 46 -14.19 -2.92 1.09
N GLY A 47 -15.29 -2.19 0.92
CA GLY A 47 -15.30 -0.75 1.09
C GLY A 47 -16.72 -0.21 0.98
N GLU A 48 -16.92 1.04 1.36
CA GLU A 48 -18.25 1.67 1.36
C GLU A 48 -18.86 1.74 -0.05
N THR A 49 -18.02 1.88 -1.07
CA THR A 49 -18.44 1.93 -2.47
C THR A 49 -17.58 1.03 -3.36
N PRO A 50 -18.12 0.52 -4.48
CA PRO A 50 -17.33 -0.24 -5.45
C PRO A 50 -16.12 0.53 -6.01
N LEU A 51 -16.21 1.86 -6.07
CA LEU A 51 -15.12 2.71 -6.56
C LEU A 51 -13.92 2.70 -5.62
N ILE A 52 -14.15 2.72 -4.30
CA ILE A 52 -13.08 2.60 -3.30
C ILE A 52 -12.38 1.25 -3.42
N VAL A 53 -13.15 0.17 -3.56
CA VAL A 53 -12.58 -1.17 -3.73
C VAL A 53 -11.75 -1.25 -5.01
N ALA A 54 -12.26 -0.72 -6.13
CA ALA A 54 -11.55 -0.69 -7.40
C ALA A 54 -10.26 0.14 -7.34
N SER A 55 -10.25 1.29 -6.64
CA SER A 55 -9.05 2.12 -6.52
C SER A 55 -7.97 1.44 -5.68
N LEU A 56 -8.34 0.79 -4.58
CA LEU A 56 -7.41 0.00 -3.76
C LEU A 56 -6.77 -1.13 -4.58
N TYR A 57 -7.54 -1.89 -5.36
CA TYR A 57 -6.98 -2.92 -6.23
C TYR A 57 -6.02 -2.35 -7.28
N ARG A 58 -6.32 -1.19 -7.89
CA ARG A 58 -5.41 -0.55 -8.84
C ARG A 58 -4.13 -0.08 -8.18
N PHE A 59 -4.21 0.43 -6.96
CA PHE A 59 -3.06 0.83 -6.18
C PHE A 59 -2.15 -0.36 -5.83
N LEU A 60 -2.72 -1.43 -5.28
CA LEU A 60 -1.99 -2.67 -4.99
C LEU A 60 -1.36 -3.27 -6.26
N LEU A 61 -2.09 -3.25 -7.38
CA LEU A 61 -1.57 -3.71 -8.66
C LEU A 61 -0.37 -2.86 -9.13
N ALA A 62 -0.43 -1.53 -8.97
CA ALA A 62 0.69 -0.66 -9.29
C ALA A 62 1.92 -0.95 -8.42
N MET A 63 1.72 -1.27 -7.13
CA MET A 63 2.81 -1.74 -6.26
C MET A 63 3.37 -3.07 -6.74
N MET A 64 2.53 -4.04 -7.11
CA MET A 64 2.97 -5.32 -7.68
C MET A 64 3.83 -5.12 -8.93
N TYR A 65 3.43 -4.24 -9.85
CA TYR A 65 4.28 -3.87 -11.00
C TYR A 65 5.58 -3.16 -10.59
N SER A 66 5.58 -2.41 -9.49
CA SER A 66 6.80 -1.75 -9.02
C SER A 66 7.77 -2.72 -8.33
N ILE A 67 7.24 -3.75 -7.66
CA ILE A 67 8.02 -4.81 -6.98
C ILE A 67 8.59 -5.80 -8.00
N TYR A 68 7.77 -6.26 -8.94
CA TYR A 68 8.14 -7.32 -9.89
C TYR A 68 8.53 -6.80 -11.29
N GLY A 69 8.45 -5.49 -11.51
CA GLY A 69 8.71 -4.84 -12.79
C GLY A 69 7.59 -5.09 -13.80
N ASN A 70 7.96 -5.29 -15.07
CA ASN A 70 7.05 -5.73 -16.12
C ASN A 70 7.32 -7.20 -16.48
N PRO A 71 6.84 -8.18 -15.69
CA PRO A 71 7.16 -9.57 -15.92
C PRO A 71 6.58 -10.05 -17.25
N SER A 72 7.38 -10.82 -17.99
CA SER A 72 6.87 -11.60 -19.13
C SER A 72 5.72 -12.52 -18.68
N THR A 73 4.90 -12.99 -19.63
CA THR A 73 3.84 -14.00 -19.33
C THR A 73 4.39 -15.22 -18.59
N ARG A 74 5.62 -15.66 -18.90
CA ARG A 74 6.29 -16.77 -18.20
C ARG A 74 6.63 -16.40 -16.75
N SER A 75 7.10 -15.17 -16.52
CA SER A 75 7.41 -14.68 -15.17
C SER A 75 6.14 -14.53 -14.34
N TRP A 76 5.04 -14.03 -14.92
CA TRP A 76 3.73 -14.00 -14.28
C TRP A 76 3.23 -15.39 -13.91
N LYS A 77 3.37 -16.37 -14.82
CA LYS A 77 2.98 -17.75 -14.54
C LYS A 77 3.74 -18.32 -13.34
N LYS A 78 5.05 -18.07 -13.24
CA LYS A 78 5.84 -18.51 -12.07
C LYS A 78 5.34 -17.89 -10.76
N LEU A 79 5.06 -16.58 -10.75
CA LEU A 79 4.49 -15.91 -9.58
C LEU A 79 3.12 -16.50 -9.19
N TRP A 80 2.26 -16.74 -10.19
CA TRP A 80 0.96 -17.37 -9.98
C TRP A 80 1.05 -18.80 -9.43
N GLU A 81 2.03 -19.58 -9.91
CA GLU A 81 2.29 -20.95 -9.47
C GLU A 81 2.88 -21.01 -8.07
N ALA A 82 3.65 -20.00 -7.65
CA ALA A 82 4.23 -19.92 -6.30
C ALA A 82 3.17 -19.79 -5.18
N LYS A 83 1.95 -19.35 -5.50
CA LYS A 83 0.81 -19.16 -4.57
C LYS A 83 1.02 -18.12 -3.46
N HIS A 84 2.21 -17.53 -3.37
CA HIS A 84 2.53 -16.45 -2.45
C HIS A 84 3.47 -15.46 -3.15
N ASN A 85 3.52 -14.25 -2.62
CA ASN A 85 4.49 -13.25 -3.03
C ASN A 85 5.88 -13.59 -2.47
N ASP A 86 6.93 -13.12 -3.15
CA ASP A 86 8.31 -13.21 -2.69
C ASP A 86 8.52 -12.20 -1.55
N ALA A 87 8.59 -12.70 -0.31
CA ALA A 87 8.66 -11.86 0.88
C ALA A 87 9.89 -10.95 0.89
N GLU A 88 11.05 -11.43 0.42
CA GLU A 88 12.27 -10.64 0.38
C GLU A 88 12.12 -9.44 -0.56
N ARG A 89 11.60 -9.67 -1.76
CA ARG A 89 11.37 -8.58 -2.74
C ARG A 89 10.35 -7.55 -2.25
N VAL A 90 9.27 -8.02 -1.62
CA VAL A 90 8.25 -7.12 -1.06
C VAL A 90 8.89 -6.27 0.05
N GLU A 91 9.61 -6.89 0.98
CA GLU A 91 10.27 -6.20 2.08
C GLU A 91 11.32 -5.18 1.60
N GLU A 92 12.14 -5.55 0.62
CA GLU A 92 13.11 -4.64 -0.01
C GLU A 92 12.43 -3.40 -0.60
N TYR A 93 11.32 -3.58 -1.31
CA TYR A 93 10.56 -2.47 -1.90
C TYR A 93 9.94 -1.58 -0.83
N LEU A 94 9.26 -2.17 0.15
CA LEU A 94 8.59 -1.43 1.23
C LEU A 94 9.61 -0.66 2.07
N LYS A 95 10.76 -1.27 2.39
CA LYS A 95 11.86 -0.58 3.08
C LYS A 95 12.43 0.56 2.27
N LYS A 96 12.66 0.36 0.96
CA LYS A 96 13.22 1.38 0.07
C LYS A 96 12.34 2.63 -0.01
N TRP A 97 11.02 2.45 -0.03
CA TRP A 97 10.06 3.54 -0.22
C TRP A 97 9.36 3.99 1.06
N HIS A 98 9.77 3.47 2.23
CA HIS A 98 9.08 3.64 3.50
C HIS A 98 8.72 5.10 3.82
N GLU A 99 9.67 6.00 3.67
CA GLU A 99 9.52 7.45 3.92
C GLU A 99 8.43 8.10 3.05
N ARG A 100 8.12 7.55 1.88
CA ARG A 100 7.12 8.11 0.95
C ARG A 100 5.69 7.67 1.22
N PHE A 101 5.46 6.77 2.18
CA PHE A 101 4.14 6.22 2.50
C PHE A 101 3.54 6.80 3.79
N TYR A 102 4.15 7.81 4.38
CA TYR A 102 3.52 8.59 5.45
C TYR A 102 2.38 9.43 4.90
N LEU A 103 1.17 9.23 5.43
CA LEU A 103 0.00 10.03 5.07
C LEU A 103 0.19 11.49 5.48
N PHE A 104 0.83 11.72 6.63
CA PHE A 104 1.18 13.04 7.16
C PHE A 104 2.71 13.19 7.25
N HIS A 105 3.38 13.25 6.09
CA HIS A 105 4.79 13.64 6.02
C HIS A 105 4.89 15.16 5.88
N PRO A 106 5.79 15.85 6.59
CA PRO A 106 5.90 17.31 6.52
C PRO A 106 6.23 17.83 5.11
N GLU A 107 7.11 17.15 4.38
CA GLU A 107 7.56 17.60 3.04
C GLU A 107 6.96 16.82 1.87
N ARG A 108 6.49 15.59 2.11
CA ARG A 108 6.21 14.60 1.05
C ARG A 108 5.01 13.70 1.38
N PRO A 109 3.87 14.27 1.78
CA PRO A 109 2.73 13.48 2.23
C PRO A 109 2.22 12.57 1.11
N PHE A 110 1.88 11.33 1.43
CA PHE A 110 1.46 10.34 0.46
C PHE A 110 0.23 10.84 -0.30
N TYR A 111 0.33 10.86 -1.64
CA TYR A 111 -0.73 11.30 -2.58
C TYR A 111 -1.27 12.70 -2.33
N GLN A 112 -0.50 13.54 -1.65
CA GLN A 112 -0.88 14.89 -1.29
C GLN A 112 0.23 15.86 -1.69
N TRP A 113 -0.10 17.13 -1.60
CA TRP A 113 0.84 18.22 -1.74
C TRP A 113 1.20 18.71 -0.34
N ALA A 114 2.47 19.03 -0.09
CA ALA A 114 2.89 19.51 1.23
C ALA A 114 2.27 20.89 1.52
N ASP A 115 1.81 21.09 2.76
CA ASP A 115 1.25 22.37 3.18
C ASP A 115 2.26 23.51 2.97
N GLY A 116 1.77 24.63 2.44
CA GLY A 116 2.59 25.83 2.17
C GLY A 116 3.21 25.91 0.78
N ALA A 117 3.16 24.86 -0.05
CA ALA A 117 3.60 24.98 -1.42
C ALA A 117 2.47 25.56 -2.32
N THR A 118 2.33 26.89 -2.29
CA THR A 118 1.45 27.61 -3.22
C THR A 118 2.02 27.55 -4.64
N ARG A 119 1.23 27.03 -5.60
CA ARG A 119 1.47 27.30 -7.02
C ARG A 119 1.00 28.72 -7.33
N GLU A 120 1.90 29.60 -7.79
CA GLU A 120 1.46 30.77 -8.55
C GLU A 120 0.69 30.26 -9.77
N LYS A 121 -0.56 30.71 -9.93
CA LYS A 121 -1.36 30.38 -11.11
C LYS A 121 -0.70 31.04 -12.31
N THR A 122 -0.15 30.24 -13.21
CA THR A 122 0.34 30.69 -14.52
C THR A 122 -0.80 30.83 -15.50
#